data_AF-E0RSB1-F1
#
_entry.id   AF-E0RSB1-F1
#
_cell.length_a   1.000
_cell.length_b   1.000
_cell.length_c   1.000
_cell.angle_alpha   90.00
_cell.angle_beta   90.00
_cell.angle_gamma   90.00
#
_symmetry.space_group_name_H-M   'P 1'
#
loop_
_entity.id
_entity.type
_entity.pdbx_description
1 polymer ?
#
loop_
_entity_poly.entity_id
_entity_poly.type
_entity_poly.pdbx_seq_one_letter_code
_entity_poly.pdbx_strand_id
1 'polypeptide(L)'
;MGEGGDGGVGAGGRGAWGEGRVAGEGVRGGGEGDGAVGGGAGVGEPEGDVDVRLAAVRERVAGVRGVMGELEEVVRVFEGRFGAFGGRDAARVVRGAVRHLEGVAAEEERRAVRVVVEALARDVGRMEEGVREGAAMVQGVRELLEGREEEVEVGGTLQTVLAKYPREALVLAEEAEQALQGYLSFHASRSRVYAALEEYLRTDEGVERLVAGFDSSAEEARALLETLQGLKEQAREQSLLAERYRNEGLKRLQDAERSIEREAYDEARTLLSEAGELFATSFSHQEDPDLRREVDARLIALSERIVSEENQRIIREVRSLITQGREQYLLGNFEEAERLLLRAQARWRVTHTEDNEEVVYWLKFVRAALAVQRGRIISETDPLYSEITQLLNLARQDYQAASGFMAEGRESEAMRLLDQAVEKLLRVRMAFPLNRDASILLLSIEQLRNPDNFDALFRRRIDEAIAKLNTAPQEAYVELQDLAAIRPDFPGLKDAIYRAEITLGIRVPPPDPRNIARSKELYAQALEIFNRNDRANFPVALEQLNQAITLDPDNQDAIVLKDRIQLAMGAQTTVTLPSYALRRYKEAEQKYVEGRYYEALAIVQELLADERAKRYPPLLELKRRIESRL
;
A
#
# COMPACT_ATOMS: atom_id res chain seq x y z
N MET A 1 18.22 -48.75 -26.63
CA MET A 1 19.12 -49.56 -25.79
C MET A 1 19.50 -48.69 -24.61
N GLY A 2 19.05 -48.89 -23.38
CA GLY A 2 18.20 -49.90 -22.78
C GLY A 2 18.28 -49.68 -21.28
N GLU A 3 17.11 -49.69 -20.63
CA GLU A 3 16.87 -50.08 -19.21
C GLU A 3 17.48 -49.17 -18.13
N GLY A 4 16.76 -48.72 -17.10
CA GLY A 4 15.68 -49.37 -16.37
C GLY A 4 16.14 -49.48 -14.90
N GLY A 5 15.38 -48.91 -13.97
CA GLY A 5 15.80 -48.85 -12.56
C GLY A 5 14.78 -48.18 -11.66
N ASP A 6 13.69 -48.90 -11.45
CA ASP A 6 12.52 -48.64 -10.62
C ASP A 6 12.82 -48.85 -9.11
N GLY A 7 11.94 -48.31 -8.24
CA GLY A 7 11.70 -48.87 -6.90
C GLY A 7 12.04 -48.00 -5.68
N GLY A 8 11.00 -47.51 -4.99
CA GLY A 8 11.14 -46.90 -3.67
C GLY A 8 9.83 -46.45 -3.01
N VAL A 9 8.81 -47.31 -2.97
CA VAL A 9 7.55 -47.11 -2.23
C VAL A 9 7.78 -47.31 -0.73
N GLY A 10 7.40 -46.33 0.09
CA GLY A 10 7.36 -46.44 1.55
C GLY A 10 6.02 -45.95 2.10
N ALA A 11 5.09 -46.88 2.33
CA ALA A 11 3.87 -46.67 3.09
C ALA A 11 4.01 -47.32 4.47
N GLY A 12 3.50 -46.66 5.52
CA GLY A 12 3.22 -47.33 6.80
C GLY A 12 3.35 -46.42 8.02
N GLY A 13 2.22 -46.10 8.65
CA GLY A 13 2.23 -45.41 9.95
C GLY A 13 0.86 -44.93 10.42
N ARG A 14 -0.15 -45.81 10.48
CA ARG A 14 -1.34 -45.60 11.31
C ARG A 14 -0.98 -45.95 12.75
N GLY A 15 -1.26 -45.04 13.68
CA GLY A 15 -1.26 -45.31 15.12
C GLY A 15 -2.40 -44.53 15.75
N ALA A 16 -3.42 -45.25 16.19
CA ALA A 16 -4.58 -44.73 16.90
C ALA A 16 -4.61 -45.37 18.30
N TRP A 17 -5.29 -44.68 19.22
CA TRP A 17 -5.79 -45.14 20.53
C TRP A 17 -4.79 -45.25 21.68
N GLY A 18 -5.19 -44.64 22.80
CA GLY A 18 -4.50 -44.76 24.09
C GLY A 18 -5.07 -43.82 25.13
N GLU A 19 -6.35 -44.01 25.48
CA GLU A 19 -6.95 -43.49 26.72
C GLU A 19 -6.13 -43.92 27.95
N GLY A 20 -6.05 -43.03 28.94
CA GLY A 20 -5.51 -43.32 30.26
C GLY A 20 -6.21 -42.45 31.31
N ARG A 21 -7.43 -42.84 31.69
CA ARG A 21 -8.09 -42.44 32.95
C ARG A 21 -7.30 -42.96 34.15
N VAL A 22 -7.53 -42.36 35.31
CA VAL A 22 -7.96 -42.96 36.60
C VAL A 22 -7.78 -41.86 37.66
N ALA A 23 -8.87 -41.20 38.06
CA ALA A 23 -9.72 -41.49 39.24
C ALA A 23 -9.25 -40.70 40.47
N GLY A 24 -10.10 -40.27 41.41
CA GLY A 24 -11.51 -40.52 41.68
C GLY A 24 -11.84 -39.89 43.04
N GLU A 25 -13.05 -39.34 43.18
CA GLU A 25 -14.04 -39.69 44.23
C GLU A 25 -14.06 -38.67 45.39
N GLY A 26 -15.19 -38.23 45.95
CA GLY A 26 -16.62 -38.55 45.78
C GLY A 26 -17.46 -37.34 46.28
N VAL A 27 -18.78 -37.35 46.43
CA VAL A 27 -19.73 -38.42 46.80
C VAL A 27 -21.17 -38.01 46.42
N ARG A 28 -21.85 -38.93 45.72
CA ARG A 28 -23.25 -39.43 45.73
C ARG A 28 -24.50 -38.55 45.98
N GLY A 29 -25.46 -38.83 45.08
CA GLY A 29 -26.89 -39.13 45.33
C GLY A 29 -27.80 -38.28 44.44
N GLY A 30 -28.66 -38.74 43.53
CA GLY A 30 -29.26 -40.05 43.22
C GLY A 30 -30.73 -39.78 42.83
N GLY A 31 -31.21 -40.29 41.69
CA GLY A 31 -32.64 -40.33 41.36
C GLY A 31 -33.02 -39.97 39.92
N GLU A 32 -33.49 -40.97 39.18
CA GLU A 32 -34.16 -40.87 37.88
C GLU A 32 -35.46 -40.04 37.93
N GLY A 33 -35.84 -39.47 36.78
CA GLY A 33 -37.16 -38.90 36.55
C GLY A 33 -37.32 -38.38 35.12
N ASP A 34 -37.94 -39.19 34.25
CA ASP A 34 -38.67 -38.74 33.06
C ASP A 34 -39.67 -37.62 33.41
N GLY A 35 -39.75 -36.58 32.59
CA GLY A 35 -40.89 -35.65 32.59
C GLY A 35 -40.62 -34.20 32.15
N ALA A 36 -41.56 -33.67 31.35
CA ALA A 36 -41.81 -32.27 30.93
C ALA A 36 -40.97 -31.78 29.72
N VAL A 37 -41.50 -31.51 28.51
CA VAL A 37 -42.73 -30.81 28.06
C VAL A 37 -42.89 -29.41 28.66
N GLY A 38 -42.83 -28.39 27.80
CA GLY A 38 -43.61 -27.15 27.99
C GLY A 38 -42.79 -25.85 28.00
N GLY A 39 -43.05 -24.99 27.02
CA GLY A 39 -42.54 -23.61 27.00
C GLY A 39 -42.98 -22.74 25.82
N GLY A 40 -43.91 -23.20 24.97
CA GLY A 40 -44.72 -22.29 24.14
C GLY A 40 -45.89 -21.81 24.97
N ALA A 41 -45.90 -20.53 25.35
CA ALA A 41 -47.04 -19.88 26.01
C ALA A 41 -46.94 -18.36 25.91
N GLY A 42 -47.24 -17.82 24.73
CA GLY A 42 -47.96 -16.55 24.62
C GLY A 42 -49.40 -16.91 24.30
N VAL A 43 -50.25 -16.95 25.31
CA VAL A 43 -51.67 -17.34 25.19
C VAL A 43 -52.36 -16.37 24.23
N GLY A 44 -52.52 -16.79 22.98
CA GLY A 44 -53.54 -16.22 22.12
C GLY A 44 -54.89 -16.63 22.69
N GLU A 45 -55.63 -15.67 23.25
CA GLU A 45 -57.09 -15.79 23.20
C GLU A 45 -57.43 -16.00 21.72
N PRO A 46 -58.14 -17.09 21.35
CA PRO A 46 -58.44 -17.37 19.96
C PRO A 46 -59.21 -16.19 19.37
N GLU A 47 -59.03 -15.92 18.07
CA GLU A 47 -59.78 -14.93 17.27
C GLU A 47 -61.28 -14.92 17.58
N GLY A 48 -61.82 -16.04 18.05
CA GLY A 48 -63.19 -16.18 18.51
C GLY A 48 -63.57 -15.48 19.82
N ASP A 49 -62.70 -15.09 20.76
CA ASP A 49 -63.20 -14.64 22.07
C ASP A 49 -63.87 -13.25 22.03
N VAL A 50 -63.35 -12.31 21.24
CA VAL A 50 -64.00 -10.99 21.05
C VAL A 50 -65.24 -11.12 20.19
N ASP A 51 -65.17 -11.87 19.09
CA ASP A 51 -66.32 -12.09 18.20
C ASP A 51 -67.43 -12.88 18.88
N VAL A 52 -67.10 -13.86 19.73
CA VAL A 52 -68.06 -14.65 20.52
C VAL A 52 -68.64 -13.81 21.65
N ARG A 53 -67.84 -13.03 22.38
CA ARG A 53 -68.35 -12.10 23.40
C ARG A 53 -69.24 -11.02 22.78
N LEU A 54 -68.85 -10.48 21.63
CA LEU A 54 -69.63 -9.49 20.90
C LEU A 54 -70.91 -10.09 20.33
N ALA A 55 -70.87 -11.30 19.76
CA ALA A 55 -72.05 -12.03 19.30
C ALA A 55 -73.03 -12.31 20.45
N ALA A 56 -72.53 -12.73 21.61
CA ALA A 56 -73.35 -12.99 22.79
C ALA A 56 -73.99 -11.71 23.37
N VAL A 57 -73.31 -10.57 23.28
CA VAL A 57 -73.90 -9.27 23.69
C VAL A 57 -74.88 -8.76 22.63
N ARG A 58 -74.58 -8.91 21.34
CA ARG A 58 -75.49 -8.58 20.22
C ARG A 58 -76.80 -9.37 20.31
N GLU A 59 -76.72 -10.67 20.58
CA GLU A 59 -77.90 -11.52 20.75
C GLU A 59 -78.79 -11.04 21.91
N ARG A 60 -78.18 -10.59 23.02
CA ARG A 60 -78.91 -10.04 24.16
C ARG A 60 -79.53 -8.68 23.86
N VAL A 61 -78.79 -7.77 23.22
CA VAL A 61 -79.31 -6.45 22.82
C VAL A 61 -80.45 -6.60 21.81
N ALA A 62 -80.29 -7.48 20.81
CA ALA A 62 -81.33 -7.80 19.84
C ALA A 62 -82.56 -8.44 20.51
N GLY A 63 -82.35 -9.35 21.46
CA GLY A 63 -83.43 -9.95 22.25
C GLY A 63 -84.21 -8.92 23.08
N VAL A 64 -83.51 -8.00 23.76
CA VAL A 64 -84.15 -6.93 24.55
C VAL A 64 -84.91 -5.95 23.65
N ARG A 65 -84.32 -5.54 22.52
CA ARG A 65 -84.99 -4.65 21.55
C ARG A 65 -86.19 -5.31 20.86
N GLY A 66 -86.12 -6.62 20.60
CA GLY A 66 -87.25 -7.40 20.06
C GLY A 66 -88.44 -7.39 21.02
N VAL A 67 -88.20 -7.69 22.31
CA VAL A 67 -89.23 -7.66 23.36
C VAL A 67 -89.80 -6.24 23.56
N MET A 68 -88.96 -5.20 23.44
CA MET A 68 -89.43 -3.81 23.45
C MET A 68 -90.39 -3.51 22.29
N GLY A 69 -90.05 -3.92 21.06
CA GLY A 69 -90.90 -3.71 19.89
C GLY A 69 -92.27 -4.37 20.03
N GLU A 70 -92.32 -5.59 20.56
CA GLU A 70 -93.59 -6.30 20.87
C GLU A 70 -94.42 -5.54 21.93
N LEU A 71 -93.77 -5.02 22.97
CA LEU A 71 -94.45 -4.24 24.02
C LEU A 71 -94.95 -2.88 23.52
N GLU A 72 -94.23 -2.21 22.62
CA GLU A 72 -94.66 -0.97 21.98
C GLU A 72 -95.86 -1.18 21.05
N GLU A 73 -95.91 -2.31 20.34
CA GLU A 73 -97.08 -2.70 19.55
C GLU A 73 -98.30 -2.94 20.46
N VAL A 74 -98.08 -3.60 21.60
CA VAL A 74 -99.11 -3.78 22.64
C VAL A 74 -99.59 -2.43 23.19
N VAL A 75 -98.70 -1.45 23.43
CA VAL A 75 -99.10 -0.08 23.81
C VAL A 75 -99.97 0.56 22.72
N ARG A 76 -99.58 0.48 21.44
CA ARG A 76 -100.39 1.02 20.33
C ARG A 76 -101.78 0.39 20.25
N VAL A 77 -101.89 -0.92 20.48
CA VAL A 77 -103.17 -1.64 20.48
C VAL A 77 -104.06 -1.20 21.66
N PHE A 78 -103.50 -1.07 22.87
CA PHE A 78 -104.24 -0.62 24.04
C PHE A 78 -104.73 0.84 23.91
N GLU A 79 -103.92 1.72 23.31
CA GLU A 79 -104.28 3.12 23.12
C GLU A 79 -105.27 3.33 21.97
N GLY A 80 -105.14 2.59 20.87
CA GLY A 80 -106.03 2.70 19.71
C GLY A 80 -107.39 2.03 19.87
N ARG A 81 -107.49 0.93 20.62
CA ARG A 81 -108.69 0.08 20.69
C ARG A 81 -109.49 0.19 21.99
N PHE A 82 -108.88 0.62 23.10
CA PHE A 82 -109.49 0.58 24.44
C PHE A 82 -109.46 1.90 25.22
N GLY A 83 -109.24 3.04 24.54
CA GLY A 83 -109.00 4.35 25.16
C GLY A 83 -110.08 4.89 26.12
N ALA A 84 -111.32 4.36 26.05
CA ALA A 84 -112.43 4.74 26.93
C ALA A 84 -112.67 3.80 28.13
N PHE A 85 -112.05 2.62 28.21
CA PHE A 85 -112.28 1.60 29.25
C PHE A 85 -110.96 1.13 29.91
N GLY A 86 -110.31 1.98 30.70
CA GLY A 86 -109.14 1.59 31.53
C GLY A 86 -107.81 1.36 30.76
N GLY A 87 -107.80 1.46 29.43
CA GLY A 87 -106.59 1.27 28.59
C GLY A 87 -105.43 2.22 28.91
N ARG A 88 -105.70 3.38 29.53
CA ARG A 88 -104.66 4.35 29.92
C ARG A 88 -103.77 3.88 31.07
N ASP A 89 -104.30 3.12 32.03
CA ASP A 89 -103.52 2.61 33.16
C ASP A 89 -102.69 1.39 32.74
N ALA A 90 -103.24 0.50 31.89
CA ALA A 90 -102.49 -0.59 31.28
C ALA A 90 -101.34 -0.08 30.40
N ALA A 91 -101.59 0.92 29.54
CA ALA A 91 -100.55 1.57 28.75
C ALA A 91 -99.48 2.28 29.62
N ARG A 92 -99.80 2.74 30.84
CA ARG A 92 -98.81 3.32 31.77
C ARG A 92 -97.86 2.24 32.31
N VAL A 93 -98.37 1.07 32.67
CA VAL A 93 -97.56 -0.06 33.16
C VAL A 93 -96.65 -0.59 32.05
N VAL A 94 -97.18 -0.77 30.83
CA VAL A 94 -96.37 -1.23 29.69
C VAL A 94 -95.30 -0.20 29.31
N ARG A 95 -95.60 1.10 29.36
CA ARG A 95 -94.58 2.16 29.21
C ARG A 95 -93.51 2.17 30.30
N GLY A 96 -93.83 1.69 31.51
CA GLY A 96 -92.84 1.47 32.57
C GLY A 96 -91.92 0.30 32.27
N ALA A 97 -92.46 -0.78 31.71
CA ALA A 97 -91.70 -1.94 31.25
C ALA A 97 -90.80 -1.63 30.05
N VAL A 98 -91.30 -0.87 29.05
CA VAL A 98 -90.48 -0.39 27.92
C VAL A 98 -89.32 0.47 28.44
N ARG A 99 -89.57 1.43 29.34
CA ARG A 99 -88.49 2.23 29.96
C ARG A 99 -87.47 1.41 30.77
N HIS A 100 -87.91 0.33 31.42
CA HIS A 100 -86.99 -0.57 32.11
C HIS A 100 -86.12 -1.34 31.11
N LEU A 101 -86.71 -1.85 30.03
CA LEU A 101 -86.00 -2.55 28.96
C LEU A 101 -85.07 -1.62 28.17
N GLU A 102 -85.42 -0.35 27.98
CA GLU A 102 -84.51 0.69 27.46
C GLU A 102 -83.25 0.82 28.34
N GLY A 103 -83.43 0.79 29.67
CA GLY A 103 -82.32 0.80 30.62
C GLY A 103 -81.43 -0.43 30.53
N VAL A 104 -82.03 -1.62 30.35
CA VAL A 104 -81.31 -2.89 30.16
C VAL A 104 -80.58 -2.93 28.82
N ALA A 105 -81.23 -2.48 27.74
CA ALA A 105 -80.60 -2.38 26.42
C ALA A 105 -79.39 -1.43 26.46
N ALA A 106 -79.54 -0.25 27.08
CA ALA A 106 -78.43 0.69 27.25
C ALA A 106 -77.29 0.14 28.11
N GLU A 107 -77.57 -0.72 29.09
CA GLU A 107 -76.54 -1.37 29.90
C GLU A 107 -75.77 -2.46 29.13
N GLU A 108 -76.48 -3.26 28.34
CA GLU A 108 -75.86 -4.25 27.44
C GLU A 108 -75.09 -3.58 26.29
N GLU A 109 -75.56 -2.46 25.75
CA GLU A 109 -74.80 -1.63 24.78
C GLU A 109 -73.52 -1.07 25.41
N ARG A 110 -73.58 -0.54 26.64
CA ARG A 110 -72.37 -0.12 27.39
C ARG A 110 -71.40 -1.29 27.63
N ARG A 111 -71.92 -2.49 27.81
CA ARG A 111 -71.09 -3.71 27.93
C ARG A 111 -70.45 -4.07 26.60
N ALA A 112 -71.18 -3.97 25.49
CA ALA A 112 -70.66 -4.17 24.14
C ALA A 112 -69.51 -3.19 23.84
N VAL A 113 -69.71 -1.90 24.13
CA VAL A 113 -68.69 -0.85 23.98
C VAL A 113 -67.43 -1.21 24.77
N ARG A 114 -67.54 -1.60 26.05
CA ARG A 114 -66.37 -2.00 26.86
C ARG A 114 -65.59 -3.16 26.24
N VAL A 115 -66.27 -4.20 25.78
CA VAL A 115 -65.63 -5.36 25.14
C VAL A 115 -64.89 -4.95 23.86
N VAL A 116 -65.51 -4.11 23.02
CA VAL A 116 -64.87 -3.61 21.79
C VAL A 116 -63.67 -2.73 22.12
N VAL A 117 -63.80 -1.80 23.07
CA VAL A 117 -62.71 -0.92 23.51
C VAL A 117 -61.53 -1.72 24.06
N GLU A 118 -61.75 -2.73 24.90
CA GLU A 118 -60.68 -3.58 25.43
C GLU A 118 -59.98 -4.43 24.34
N ALA A 119 -60.73 -4.92 23.35
CA ALA A 119 -60.17 -5.65 22.23
C ALA A 119 -59.34 -4.74 21.31
N LEU A 120 -59.91 -3.59 20.96
CA LEU A 120 -59.27 -2.62 20.09
C LEU A 120 -58.04 -1.99 20.77
N ALA A 121 -58.08 -1.71 22.06
CA ALA A 121 -56.92 -1.22 22.81
C ALA A 121 -55.75 -2.24 22.80
N ARG A 122 -56.04 -3.54 22.86
CA ARG A 122 -55.02 -4.60 22.73
C ARG A 122 -54.42 -4.64 21.33
N ASP A 123 -55.25 -4.54 20.29
CA ASP A 123 -54.78 -4.51 18.91
C ASP A 123 -53.94 -3.27 18.61
N VAL A 124 -54.38 -2.11 19.11
CA VAL A 124 -53.63 -0.84 19.04
C VAL A 124 -52.29 -1.01 19.73
N GLY A 125 -52.26 -1.51 20.98
CA GLY A 125 -51.01 -1.71 21.70
C GLY A 125 -50.04 -2.65 20.98
N ARG A 126 -50.54 -3.76 20.39
CA ARG A 126 -49.74 -4.67 19.58
C ARG A 126 -49.20 -4.00 18.32
N MET A 127 -50.01 -3.18 17.66
CA MET A 127 -49.60 -2.44 16.47
C MET A 127 -48.54 -1.39 16.80
N GLU A 128 -48.74 -0.60 17.86
CA GLU A 128 -47.78 0.42 18.31
C GLU A 128 -46.44 -0.20 18.69
N GLU A 129 -46.44 -1.34 19.39
CA GLU A 129 -45.22 -2.08 19.73
C GLU A 129 -44.51 -2.59 18.48
N GLY A 130 -45.25 -3.23 17.57
CA GLY A 130 -44.70 -3.75 16.32
C GLY A 130 -44.13 -2.67 15.41
N VAL A 131 -44.80 -1.54 15.29
CA VAL A 131 -44.32 -0.39 14.52
C VAL A 131 -43.07 0.22 15.15
N ARG A 132 -42.99 0.28 16.49
CA ARG A 132 -41.80 0.73 17.22
C ARG A 132 -40.61 -0.19 16.99
N GLU A 133 -40.82 -1.51 17.00
CA GLU A 133 -39.78 -2.48 16.65
C GLU A 133 -39.31 -2.30 15.20
N GLY A 134 -40.25 -2.15 14.26
CA GLY A 134 -39.94 -1.87 12.86
C GLY A 134 -39.14 -0.58 12.68
N ALA A 135 -39.50 0.49 13.41
CA ALA A 135 -38.77 1.74 13.41
C ALA A 135 -37.33 1.57 13.93
N ALA A 136 -37.13 0.77 14.99
CA ALA A 136 -35.80 0.46 15.50
C ALA A 136 -34.96 -0.32 14.49
N MET A 137 -35.54 -1.27 13.77
CA MET A 137 -34.83 -1.98 12.68
C MET A 137 -34.47 -1.03 11.53
N VAL A 138 -35.39 -0.16 11.09
CA VAL A 138 -35.12 0.86 10.05
C VAL A 138 -33.99 1.80 10.48
N GLN A 139 -33.95 2.20 11.75
CA GLN A 139 -32.84 2.98 12.29
C GLN A 139 -31.52 2.21 12.30
N GLY A 140 -31.54 0.91 12.65
CA GLY A 140 -30.37 0.04 12.55
C GLY A 140 -29.83 -0.12 11.12
N VAL A 141 -30.72 -0.19 10.12
CA VAL A 141 -30.33 -0.18 8.69
C VAL A 141 -29.61 1.13 8.34
N ARG A 142 -30.12 2.26 8.80
CA ARG A 142 -29.49 3.58 8.58
C ARG A 142 -28.10 3.64 9.21
N GLU A 143 -27.95 3.20 10.45
CA GLU A 143 -26.65 3.18 11.15
C GLU A 143 -25.61 2.32 10.43
N LEU A 144 -26.00 1.16 9.89
CA LEU A 144 -25.11 0.31 9.10
C LEU A 144 -24.68 0.97 7.78
N LEU A 145 -25.53 1.82 7.16
CA LEU A 145 -25.23 2.52 5.90
C LEU A 145 -24.43 3.81 6.09
N GLU A 146 -24.72 4.56 7.14
CA GLU A 146 -24.00 5.78 7.49
C GLU A 146 -22.64 5.43 8.08
N GLY A 147 -22.59 4.35 8.85
CA GLY A 147 -21.40 3.71 9.37
C GLY A 147 -21.40 3.66 10.90
N ARG A 148 -20.69 2.67 11.44
CA ARG A 148 -20.42 2.51 12.87
C ARG A 148 -19.00 2.90 13.18
N GLU A 149 -18.81 3.55 14.32
CA GLU A 149 -17.49 3.82 14.85
C GLU A 149 -16.85 2.51 15.34
N GLU A 150 -15.70 2.17 14.77
CA GLU A 150 -14.90 1.02 15.16
C GLU A 150 -13.50 1.44 15.55
N GLU A 151 -12.98 0.86 16.63
CA GLU A 151 -11.59 1.03 17.00
C GLU A 151 -10.72 0.05 16.21
N VAL A 152 -9.81 0.58 15.41
CA VAL A 152 -8.86 -0.18 14.63
C VAL A 152 -7.45 0.27 14.94
N GLU A 153 -6.57 -0.69 15.15
CA GLU A 153 -5.15 -0.41 15.34
C GLU A 153 -4.50 -0.04 14.00
N VAL A 154 -4.03 1.20 13.89
CA VAL A 154 -3.26 1.71 12.75
C VAL A 154 -1.93 2.20 13.31
N GLY A 155 -0.83 1.58 12.87
CA GLY A 155 0.52 1.97 13.29
C GLY A 155 0.80 1.85 14.79
N GLY A 156 0.15 0.91 15.50
CA GLY A 156 0.31 0.72 16.95
C GLY A 156 -0.55 1.65 17.81
N THR A 157 -1.43 2.43 17.19
CA THR A 157 -2.41 3.30 17.87
C THR A 157 -3.84 2.88 17.51
N LEU A 158 -4.72 2.79 18.51
CA LEU A 158 -6.15 2.59 18.29
C LEU A 158 -6.77 3.85 17.70
N GLN A 159 -7.48 3.70 16.58
CA GLN A 159 -8.15 4.77 15.87
C GLN A 159 -9.62 4.45 15.68
N THR A 160 -10.47 5.41 15.92
CA THR A 160 -11.89 5.31 15.58
C THR A 160 -12.07 5.57 14.09
N VAL A 161 -12.56 4.56 13.36
CA VAL A 161 -12.89 4.64 11.94
C VAL A 161 -14.39 4.43 11.74
N LEU A 162 -14.96 5.14 10.77
CA LEU A 162 -16.35 4.95 10.38
C LEU A 162 -16.43 3.80 9.37
N ALA A 163 -16.93 2.65 9.81
CA ALA A 163 -17.07 1.43 9.01
C ALA A 163 -18.52 1.25 8.54
N LYS A 164 -18.72 1.03 7.23
CA LYS A 164 -20.05 0.88 6.62
C LYS A 164 -20.32 -0.57 6.25
N TYR A 165 -21.53 -1.03 6.51
CA TYR A 165 -21.97 -2.41 6.30
C TYR A 165 -23.24 -2.53 5.44
N PRO A 166 -23.28 -2.01 4.20
CA PRO A 166 -24.45 -2.11 3.32
C PRO A 166 -25.05 -3.51 3.14
N ARG A 167 -24.24 -4.56 3.09
CA ARG A 167 -24.73 -5.94 2.96
C ARG A 167 -25.49 -6.41 4.20
N GLU A 168 -25.01 -6.08 5.39
CA GLU A 168 -25.73 -6.37 6.64
C GLU A 168 -26.99 -5.50 6.74
N ALA A 169 -26.90 -4.25 6.28
CA ALA A 169 -28.05 -3.35 6.20
C ALA A 169 -29.16 -3.93 5.31
N LEU A 170 -28.81 -4.59 4.19
CA LEU A 170 -29.79 -5.26 3.32
C LEU A 170 -30.49 -6.43 4.01
N VAL A 171 -29.77 -7.25 4.76
CA VAL A 171 -30.35 -8.38 5.51
C VAL A 171 -31.35 -7.84 6.55
N LEU A 172 -30.92 -6.87 7.36
CA LEU A 172 -31.79 -6.25 8.36
C LEU A 172 -32.99 -5.54 7.72
N ALA A 173 -32.81 -4.95 6.54
CA ALA A 173 -33.89 -4.30 5.81
C ALA A 173 -34.93 -5.31 5.28
N GLU A 174 -34.53 -6.50 4.86
CA GLU A 174 -35.48 -7.55 4.47
C GLU A 174 -36.30 -8.05 5.67
N GLU A 175 -35.67 -8.19 6.83
CA GLU A 175 -36.35 -8.55 8.09
C GLU A 175 -37.36 -7.45 8.51
N ALA A 176 -36.95 -6.19 8.47
CA ALA A 176 -37.82 -5.04 8.79
C ALA A 176 -39.03 -4.93 7.84
N GLU A 177 -38.80 -5.14 6.54
CA GLU A 177 -39.86 -5.12 5.53
C GLU A 177 -40.90 -6.21 5.78
N GLN A 178 -40.45 -7.44 6.07
CA GLN A 178 -41.34 -8.57 6.38
C GLN A 178 -42.16 -8.30 7.66
N ALA A 179 -41.54 -7.77 8.71
CA ALA A 179 -42.22 -7.42 9.95
C ALA A 179 -43.31 -6.36 9.73
N LEU A 180 -42.96 -5.24 9.08
CA LEU A 180 -43.89 -4.13 8.80
C LEU A 180 -45.05 -4.55 7.88
N GLN A 181 -44.79 -5.37 6.86
CA GLN A 181 -45.86 -5.95 6.02
C GLN A 181 -46.78 -6.87 6.82
N GLY A 182 -46.21 -7.66 7.74
CA GLY A 182 -46.96 -8.45 8.71
C GLY A 182 -47.94 -7.58 9.52
N TYR A 183 -47.46 -6.47 10.07
CA TYR A 183 -48.29 -5.53 10.84
C TYR A 183 -49.37 -4.83 9.99
N LEU A 184 -49.06 -4.47 8.74
CA LEU A 184 -50.08 -3.93 7.82
C LEU A 184 -51.14 -4.95 7.44
N SER A 185 -50.77 -6.23 7.29
CA SER A 185 -51.73 -7.31 7.05
C SER A 185 -52.64 -7.53 8.27
N PHE A 186 -52.07 -7.45 9.48
CA PHE A 186 -52.82 -7.48 10.73
C PHE A 186 -53.81 -6.31 10.81
N HIS A 187 -53.35 -5.07 10.55
CA HIS A 187 -54.21 -3.88 10.47
C HIS A 187 -55.37 -4.08 9.48
N ALA A 188 -55.07 -4.47 8.24
CA ALA A 188 -56.09 -4.66 7.21
C ALA A 188 -57.14 -5.72 7.58
N SER A 189 -56.74 -6.78 8.29
CA SER A 189 -57.67 -7.81 8.77
C SER A 189 -58.59 -7.29 9.87
N ARG A 190 -58.06 -6.55 10.84
CA ARG A 190 -58.80 -6.08 12.02
C ARG A 190 -59.66 -4.84 11.71
N SER A 191 -59.18 -3.94 10.86
CA SER A 191 -59.97 -2.77 10.43
C SER A 191 -61.25 -3.17 9.68
N ARG A 192 -61.28 -4.32 8.99
CA ARG A 192 -62.53 -4.87 8.42
C ARG A 192 -63.53 -5.30 9.49
N VAL A 193 -63.05 -5.89 10.58
CA VAL A 193 -63.88 -6.27 11.74
C VAL A 193 -64.47 -5.00 12.38
N TYR A 194 -63.65 -3.97 12.58
CA TYR A 194 -64.08 -2.70 13.17
C TYR A 194 -65.04 -1.90 12.27
N ALA A 195 -64.82 -1.91 10.95
CA ALA A 195 -65.74 -1.29 10.00
C ALA A 195 -67.13 -1.96 9.95
N ALA A 196 -67.20 -3.26 10.26
CA ALA A 196 -68.42 -4.06 10.30
C ALA A 196 -69.16 -4.00 11.64
N LEU A 197 -68.73 -3.15 12.58
CA LEU A 197 -69.43 -2.92 13.85
C LEU A 197 -70.77 -2.19 13.62
N GLU A 198 -71.70 -2.39 14.56
CA GLU A 198 -73.00 -1.69 14.58
C GLU A 198 -72.80 -0.18 14.78
N GLU A 199 -73.74 0.64 14.30
CA GLU A 199 -73.59 2.10 14.28
C GLU A 199 -73.30 2.71 15.65
N TYR A 200 -74.01 2.30 16.71
CA TYR A 200 -73.79 2.81 18.07
C TYR A 200 -72.42 2.45 18.67
N LEU A 201 -71.76 1.40 18.16
CA LEU A 201 -70.39 1.04 18.55
C LEU A 201 -69.37 1.87 17.78
N ARG A 202 -69.66 2.18 16.51
CA ARG A 202 -68.76 2.96 15.65
C ARG A 202 -68.71 4.43 16.02
N THR A 203 -69.81 4.98 16.54
CA THR A 203 -69.92 6.39 16.94
C THR A 203 -69.55 6.65 18.41
N ASP A 204 -69.11 5.61 19.14
CA ASP A 204 -68.60 5.78 20.49
C ASP A 204 -67.23 6.47 20.46
N GLU A 205 -67.06 7.55 21.23
CA GLU A 205 -65.84 8.35 21.25
C GLU A 205 -64.58 7.56 21.65
N GLY A 206 -64.72 6.48 22.44
CA GLY A 206 -63.62 5.62 22.83
C GLY A 206 -63.18 4.71 21.67
N VAL A 207 -64.14 4.15 20.95
CA VAL A 207 -63.89 3.32 19.76
C VAL A 207 -63.31 4.17 18.63
N GLU A 208 -63.89 5.33 18.32
CA GLU A 208 -63.38 6.23 17.27
C GLU A 208 -61.92 6.64 17.51
N ARG A 209 -61.58 7.03 18.75
CA ARG A 209 -60.20 7.41 19.11
C ARG A 209 -59.20 6.27 18.94
N LEU A 210 -59.57 5.06 19.34
CA LEU A 210 -58.68 3.91 19.22
C LEU A 210 -58.54 3.44 17.76
N VAL A 211 -59.61 3.50 16.95
CA VAL A 211 -59.53 3.23 15.51
C VAL A 211 -58.59 4.23 14.85
N ALA A 212 -58.71 5.53 15.18
CA ALA A 212 -57.80 6.55 14.69
C ALA A 212 -56.33 6.28 15.08
N GLY A 213 -56.06 5.83 16.31
CA GLY A 213 -54.72 5.42 16.74
C GLY A 213 -54.18 4.19 15.99
N PHE A 214 -55.05 3.21 15.72
CA PHE A 214 -54.72 2.03 14.93
C PHE A 214 -54.36 2.39 13.48
N ASP A 215 -55.15 3.27 12.87
CA ASP A 215 -54.91 3.80 11.52
C ASP A 215 -53.64 4.64 11.45
N SER A 216 -53.39 5.50 12.46
CA SER A 216 -52.15 6.28 12.58
C SER A 216 -50.91 5.37 12.63
N SER A 217 -50.96 4.27 13.39
CA SER A 217 -49.86 3.31 13.46
C SER A 217 -49.63 2.61 12.11
N ALA A 218 -50.70 2.32 11.37
CA ALA A 218 -50.58 1.77 10.02
C ALA A 218 -50.01 2.78 9.01
N GLU A 219 -50.33 4.06 9.13
CA GLU A 219 -49.71 5.11 8.33
C GLU A 219 -48.22 5.24 8.62
N GLU A 220 -47.82 5.20 9.90
CA GLU A 220 -46.40 5.18 10.30
C GLU A 220 -45.67 3.95 9.73
N ALA A 221 -46.28 2.77 9.80
CA ALA A 221 -45.72 1.55 9.20
C ALA A 221 -45.51 1.69 7.68
N ARG A 222 -46.44 2.34 6.96
CA ARG A 222 -46.29 2.61 5.51
C ARG A 222 -45.16 3.60 5.23
N ALA A 223 -45.03 4.66 6.03
CA ALA A 223 -43.95 5.64 5.89
C ALA A 223 -42.57 5.02 6.17
N LEU A 224 -42.49 4.11 7.15
CA LEU A 224 -41.28 3.34 7.42
C LEU A 224 -40.91 2.42 6.25
N LEU A 225 -41.90 1.74 5.63
CA LEU A 225 -41.66 0.93 4.43
C LEU A 225 -41.14 1.79 3.25
N GLU A 226 -41.69 2.98 3.03
CA GLU A 226 -41.20 3.89 2.00
C GLU A 226 -39.74 4.32 2.25
N THR A 227 -39.43 4.71 3.50
CA THR A 227 -38.07 5.05 3.93
C THR A 227 -37.11 3.86 3.70
N LEU A 228 -37.56 2.66 4.04
CA LEU A 228 -36.78 1.43 3.93
C LEU A 228 -36.45 1.09 2.48
N GLN A 229 -37.35 1.33 1.52
CA GLN A 229 -37.03 1.12 0.10
C GLN A 229 -35.87 2.01 -0.35
N GLY A 230 -35.87 3.29 0.03
CA GLY A 230 -34.75 4.21 -0.27
C GLY A 230 -33.43 3.73 0.34
N LEU A 231 -33.45 3.26 1.59
CA LEU A 231 -32.26 2.69 2.25
C LEU A 231 -31.77 1.42 1.55
N LYS A 232 -32.66 0.53 1.10
CA LYS A 232 -32.30 -0.67 0.34
C LYS A 232 -31.65 -0.34 -1.00
N GLU A 233 -32.14 0.68 -1.70
CA GLU A 233 -31.51 1.16 -2.94
C GLU A 233 -30.10 1.69 -2.70
N GLN A 234 -29.91 2.53 -1.68
CA GLN A 234 -28.60 3.04 -1.29
C GLN A 234 -27.64 1.91 -0.90
N ALA A 235 -28.13 0.92 -0.15
CA ALA A 235 -27.34 -0.24 0.25
C ALA A 235 -26.88 -1.11 -0.93
N ARG A 236 -27.76 -1.31 -1.92
CA ARG A 236 -27.43 -2.02 -3.17
C ARG A 236 -26.39 -1.27 -3.99
N GLU A 237 -26.52 0.05 -4.10
CA GLU A 237 -25.57 0.89 -4.82
C GLU A 237 -24.17 0.82 -4.18
N GLN A 238 -24.08 1.03 -2.86
CA GLN A 238 -22.80 0.95 -2.14
C GLN A 238 -22.19 -0.46 -2.23
N SER A 239 -23.00 -1.51 -2.12
CA SER A 239 -22.54 -2.90 -2.28
C SER A 239 -21.97 -3.16 -3.69
N LEU A 240 -22.63 -2.64 -4.73
CA LEU A 240 -22.18 -2.78 -6.12
C LEU A 240 -20.87 -2.02 -6.38
N LEU A 241 -20.77 -0.78 -5.87
CA LEU A 241 -19.54 0.01 -5.97
C LEU A 241 -18.38 -0.69 -5.28
N ALA A 242 -18.60 -1.18 -4.05
CA ALA A 242 -17.57 -1.92 -3.31
C ALA A 242 -17.09 -3.14 -4.09
N GLU A 243 -18.00 -3.92 -4.67
CA GLU A 243 -17.67 -5.12 -5.43
C GLU A 243 -16.92 -4.80 -6.74
N ARG A 244 -17.30 -3.72 -7.42
CA ARG A 244 -16.57 -3.23 -8.60
C ARG A 244 -15.11 -2.91 -8.25
N TYR A 245 -14.90 -2.09 -7.22
CA TYR A 245 -13.55 -1.71 -6.79
C TYR A 245 -12.75 -2.92 -6.29
N ARG A 246 -13.39 -3.86 -5.58
CA ARG A 246 -12.78 -5.13 -5.17
C ARG A 246 -12.30 -5.93 -6.38
N ASN A 247 -13.13 -6.11 -7.39
CA ASN A 247 -12.80 -6.90 -8.58
C ASN A 247 -11.68 -6.24 -9.41
N GLU A 248 -11.71 -4.92 -9.55
CA GLU A 248 -10.63 -4.16 -10.17
C GLU A 248 -9.32 -4.28 -9.36
N GLY A 249 -9.38 -4.16 -8.03
CA GLY A 249 -8.24 -4.32 -7.13
C GLY A 249 -7.61 -5.72 -7.20
N LEU A 250 -8.43 -6.78 -7.21
CA LEU A 250 -7.98 -8.16 -7.38
C LEU A 250 -7.27 -8.37 -8.72
N LYS A 251 -7.79 -7.77 -9.79
CA LYS A 251 -7.12 -7.79 -11.10
C LYS A 251 -5.76 -7.11 -11.05
N ARG A 252 -5.65 -5.92 -10.44
CA ARG A 252 -4.38 -5.20 -10.29
C ARG A 252 -3.37 -5.98 -9.47
N LEU A 253 -3.78 -6.68 -8.40
CA LEU A 253 -2.90 -7.59 -7.66
C LEU A 253 -2.34 -8.70 -8.55
N GLN A 254 -3.21 -9.35 -9.34
CA GLN A 254 -2.78 -10.42 -10.24
C GLN A 254 -1.83 -9.90 -11.33
N ASP A 255 -2.11 -8.72 -11.88
CA ASP A 255 -1.23 -8.11 -12.88
C ASP A 255 0.12 -7.70 -12.25
N ALA A 256 0.13 -7.20 -11.01
CA ALA A 256 1.36 -6.91 -10.26
C ALA A 256 2.20 -8.18 -10.06
N GLU A 257 1.59 -9.30 -9.68
CA GLU A 257 2.27 -10.60 -9.56
C GLU A 257 2.94 -11.04 -10.86
N ARG A 258 2.25 -10.90 -12.00
CA ARG A 258 2.82 -11.20 -13.32
C ARG A 258 3.94 -10.25 -13.70
N SER A 259 3.85 -8.97 -13.35
CA SER A 259 4.92 -8.00 -13.58
C SER A 259 6.15 -8.32 -12.73
N ILE A 260 5.98 -8.81 -11.49
CA ILE A 260 7.09 -9.34 -10.68
C ILE A 260 7.77 -10.52 -11.39
N GLU A 261 6.99 -11.50 -11.87
CA GLU A 261 7.53 -12.67 -12.60
C GLU A 261 8.31 -12.30 -13.87
N ARG A 262 7.94 -11.19 -14.51
CA ARG A 262 8.63 -10.64 -15.69
C ARG A 262 9.77 -9.67 -15.34
N GLU A 263 10.06 -9.50 -14.05
CA GLU A 263 11.04 -8.55 -13.52
C GLU A 263 10.76 -7.08 -13.90
N ALA A 264 9.50 -6.74 -14.16
CA ALA A 264 9.02 -5.39 -14.46
C ALA A 264 8.64 -4.67 -13.15
N TYR A 265 9.62 -4.43 -12.27
CA TYR A 265 9.39 -3.96 -10.90
C TYR A 265 8.74 -2.57 -10.80
N ASP A 266 9.04 -1.65 -11.72
CA ASP A 266 8.39 -0.34 -11.78
C ASP A 266 6.88 -0.44 -12.06
N GLU A 267 6.51 -1.32 -12.99
CA GLU A 267 5.11 -1.61 -13.31
C GLU A 267 4.45 -2.33 -12.14
N ALA A 268 5.11 -3.32 -11.54
CA ALA A 268 4.62 -4.04 -10.38
C ALA A 268 4.33 -3.09 -9.19
N ARG A 269 5.20 -2.10 -8.95
CA ARG A 269 4.98 -1.07 -7.92
C ARG A 269 3.73 -0.26 -8.17
N THR A 270 3.58 0.21 -9.41
CA THR A 270 2.44 1.03 -9.82
C THR A 270 1.14 0.24 -9.66
N LEU A 271 1.10 -0.99 -10.18
CA LEU A 271 -0.06 -1.88 -10.07
C LEU A 271 -0.40 -2.23 -8.61
N LEU A 272 0.62 -2.47 -7.77
CA LEU A 272 0.41 -2.76 -6.35
C LEU A 272 -0.14 -1.55 -5.58
N SER A 273 0.35 -0.34 -5.88
CA SER A 273 -0.17 0.90 -5.30
C SER A 273 -1.63 1.14 -5.72
N GLU A 274 -1.92 1.00 -7.00
CA GLU A 274 -3.29 1.11 -7.54
C GLU A 274 -4.22 0.07 -6.92
N ALA A 275 -3.77 -1.17 -6.74
CA ALA A 275 -4.54 -2.21 -6.06
C ALA A 275 -4.90 -1.78 -4.62
N GLY A 276 -3.93 -1.28 -3.86
CA GLY A 276 -4.16 -0.78 -2.50
C GLY A 276 -5.20 0.35 -2.44
N GLU A 277 -5.14 1.30 -3.38
CA GLU A 277 -6.12 2.38 -3.47
C GLU A 277 -7.54 1.87 -3.81
N LEU A 278 -7.65 0.92 -4.74
CA LEU A 278 -8.92 0.31 -5.12
C LEU A 278 -9.54 -0.46 -3.94
N PHE A 279 -8.74 -1.22 -3.17
CA PHE A 279 -9.24 -1.88 -1.97
C PHE A 279 -9.63 -0.90 -0.86
N ALA A 280 -8.81 0.14 -0.61
CA ALA A 280 -9.16 1.17 0.37
C ALA A 280 -10.49 1.85 0.03
N THR A 281 -10.77 2.05 -1.26
CA THR A 281 -12.05 2.58 -1.78
C THR A 281 -13.17 1.55 -1.68
N SER A 282 -12.92 0.27 -1.98
CA SER A 282 -13.91 -0.80 -1.77
C SER A 282 -14.38 -0.85 -0.32
N PHE A 283 -13.44 -0.82 0.64
CA PHE A 283 -13.75 -0.85 2.06
C PHE A 283 -14.41 0.42 2.60
N SER A 284 -14.29 1.58 1.93
CA SER A 284 -15.03 2.78 2.33
C SER A 284 -16.51 2.71 1.97
N HIS A 285 -16.88 1.82 1.05
CA HIS A 285 -18.26 1.52 0.68
C HIS A 285 -18.80 0.30 1.45
N GLN A 286 -18.01 -0.76 1.62
CA GLN A 286 -18.40 -1.97 2.34
C GLN A 286 -17.20 -2.52 3.12
N GLU A 287 -17.26 -2.41 4.44
CA GLU A 287 -16.28 -3.02 5.32
C GLU A 287 -16.42 -4.56 5.29
N ASP A 288 -15.26 -5.22 5.34
CA ASP A 288 -15.10 -6.67 5.41
C ASP A 288 -13.77 -6.96 6.13
N PRO A 289 -13.81 -7.16 7.46
CA PRO A 289 -12.59 -7.29 8.27
C PRO A 289 -11.72 -8.51 7.90
N ASP A 290 -12.35 -9.60 7.45
CA ASP A 290 -11.63 -10.81 7.03
C ASP A 290 -10.93 -10.58 5.70
N LEU A 291 -11.64 -10.06 4.70
CA LEU A 291 -11.05 -9.73 3.40
C LEU A 291 -9.94 -8.68 3.54
N ARG A 292 -10.13 -7.67 4.39
CA ARG A 292 -9.11 -6.66 4.62
C ARG A 292 -7.82 -7.26 5.16
N ARG A 293 -7.90 -8.14 6.17
CA ARG A 293 -6.73 -8.82 6.71
C ARG A 293 -5.98 -9.62 5.64
N GLU A 294 -6.71 -10.34 4.79
CA GLU A 294 -6.12 -11.10 3.67
C GLU A 294 -5.43 -10.18 2.65
N VAL A 295 -6.12 -9.12 2.22
CA VAL A 295 -5.61 -8.15 1.24
C VAL A 295 -4.38 -7.42 1.78
N ASP A 296 -4.43 -6.92 3.01
CA ASP A 296 -3.32 -6.20 3.61
C ASP A 296 -2.08 -7.10 3.76
N ALA A 297 -2.26 -8.35 4.19
CA ALA A 297 -1.19 -9.33 4.25
C ALA A 297 -0.56 -9.60 2.86
N ARG A 298 -1.39 -9.71 1.82
CA ARG A 298 -0.93 -9.93 0.45
C ARG A 298 -0.23 -8.71 -0.15
N LEU A 299 -0.76 -7.50 0.09
CA LEU A 299 -0.13 -6.23 -0.31
C LEU A 299 1.27 -6.09 0.31
N ILE A 300 1.40 -6.39 1.60
CA ILE A 300 2.69 -6.39 2.31
C ILE A 300 3.63 -7.42 1.70
N ALA A 301 3.19 -8.68 1.56
CA ALA A 301 4.03 -9.74 1.03
C ALA A 301 4.55 -9.44 -0.40
N LEU A 302 3.70 -8.88 -1.26
CA LEU A 302 4.10 -8.47 -2.61
C LEU A 302 5.02 -7.25 -2.60
N SER A 303 4.77 -6.27 -1.72
CA SER A 303 5.67 -5.11 -1.53
C SER A 303 7.08 -5.57 -1.15
N GLU A 304 7.19 -6.46 -0.15
CA GLU A 304 8.46 -7.02 0.31
C GLU A 304 9.15 -7.83 -0.80
N ARG A 305 8.38 -8.62 -1.56
CA ARG A 305 8.89 -9.40 -2.70
C ARG A 305 9.44 -8.50 -3.81
N ILE A 306 8.70 -7.45 -4.21
CA ILE A 306 9.15 -6.49 -5.25
C ILE A 306 10.50 -5.91 -4.87
N VAL A 307 10.60 -5.32 -3.66
CA VAL A 307 11.82 -4.60 -3.29
C VAL A 307 12.97 -5.57 -3.03
N SER A 308 12.70 -6.76 -2.47
CA SER A 308 13.73 -7.79 -2.31
C SER A 308 14.29 -8.25 -3.66
N GLU A 309 13.44 -8.70 -4.59
CA GLU A 309 13.88 -9.22 -5.90
C GLU A 309 14.57 -8.13 -6.74
N GLU A 310 14.06 -6.90 -6.72
CA GLU A 310 14.70 -5.77 -7.42
C GLU A 310 16.07 -5.43 -6.82
N ASN A 311 16.18 -5.37 -5.48
CA ASN A 311 17.45 -5.10 -4.82
C ASN A 311 18.50 -6.18 -5.16
N GLN A 312 18.09 -7.46 -5.18
CA GLN A 312 18.97 -8.56 -5.59
C GLN A 312 19.47 -8.43 -7.03
N ARG A 313 18.62 -7.92 -7.93
CA ARG A 313 19.01 -7.65 -9.31
C ARG A 313 19.98 -6.46 -9.39
N ILE A 314 19.67 -5.36 -8.71
CA ILE A 314 20.52 -4.15 -8.71
C ILE A 314 21.91 -4.45 -8.16
N ILE A 315 22.03 -5.17 -7.04
CA ILE A 315 23.34 -5.55 -6.47
C ILE A 315 24.17 -6.32 -7.51
N ARG A 316 23.58 -7.30 -8.21
CA ARG A 316 24.26 -8.07 -9.26
C ARG A 316 24.66 -7.19 -10.47
N GLU A 317 23.77 -6.31 -10.92
CA GLU A 317 24.05 -5.38 -12.03
C GLU A 317 25.19 -4.41 -11.66
N VAL A 318 25.15 -3.83 -10.46
CA VAL A 318 26.18 -2.91 -9.95
C VAL A 318 27.52 -3.61 -9.83
N ARG A 319 27.57 -4.82 -9.28
CA ARG A 319 28.80 -5.64 -9.21
C ARG A 319 29.41 -5.89 -10.59
N SER A 320 28.57 -6.23 -11.57
CA SER A 320 29.01 -6.45 -12.95
C SER A 320 29.58 -5.16 -13.58
N LEU A 321 28.91 -4.02 -13.37
CA LEU A 321 29.38 -2.72 -13.87
C LEU A 321 30.68 -2.26 -13.21
N ILE A 322 30.85 -2.49 -11.90
CA ILE A 322 32.11 -2.21 -11.19
C ILE A 322 33.24 -3.06 -11.76
N THR A 323 33.00 -4.36 -11.94
CA THR A 323 34.01 -5.29 -12.47
C THR A 323 34.45 -4.87 -13.87
N GLN A 324 33.48 -4.61 -14.77
CA GLN A 324 33.77 -4.11 -16.12
C GLN A 324 34.48 -2.75 -16.10
N GLY A 325 34.04 -1.82 -15.24
CA GLY A 325 34.69 -0.51 -15.09
C GLY A 325 36.15 -0.62 -14.64
N ARG A 326 36.43 -1.52 -13.68
CA ARG A 326 37.78 -1.82 -13.23
C ARG A 326 38.64 -2.44 -14.32
N GLU A 327 38.10 -3.39 -15.09
CA GLU A 327 38.79 -3.98 -16.24
C GLU A 327 39.16 -2.91 -17.28
N GLN A 328 38.23 -2.03 -17.65
CA GLN A 328 38.49 -0.95 -18.59
C GLN A 328 39.55 0.03 -18.07
N TYR A 329 39.52 0.34 -16.77
CA TYR A 329 40.55 1.15 -16.13
C TYR A 329 41.93 0.48 -16.20
N LEU A 330 42.03 -0.83 -15.94
CA LEU A 330 43.29 -1.59 -16.03
C LEU A 330 43.82 -1.66 -17.48
N LEU A 331 42.93 -1.65 -18.47
CA LEU A 331 43.28 -1.56 -19.89
C LEU A 331 43.66 -0.15 -20.34
N GLY A 332 43.52 0.87 -19.48
CA GLY A 332 43.79 2.28 -19.80
C GLY A 332 42.65 3.02 -20.50
N ASN A 333 41.49 2.39 -20.64
CA ASN A 333 40.28 2.96 -21.26
C ASN A 333 39.48 3.77 -20.24
N PHE A 334 40.04 4.90 -19.79
CA PHE A 334 39.50 5.65 -18.65
C PHE A 334 38.12 6.28 -18.89
N GLU A 335 37.82 6.71 -20.12
CA GLU A 335 36.49 7.26 -20.46
C GLU A 335 35.39 6.20 -20.34
N GLU A 336 35.66 4.99 -20.84
CA GLU A 336 34.74 3.86 -20.71
C GLU A 336 34.54 3.46 -19.25
N ALA A 337 35.65 3.39 -18.50
CA ALA A 337 35.61 3.08 -17.08
C ALA A 337 34.75 4.09 -16.30
N GLU A 338 34.90 5.40 -16.56
CA GLU A 338 34.09 6.43 -15.90
C GLU A 338 32.60 6.23 -16.22
N ARG A 339 32.27 6.00 -17.48
CA ARG A 339 30.88 5.79 -17.92
C ARG A 339 30.23 4.58 -17.23
N LEU A 340 30.93 3.45 -17.16
CA LEU A 340 30.45 2.23 -16.51
C LEU A 340 30.25 2.43 -15.01
N LEU A 341 31.20 3.08 -14.33
CA LEU A 341 31.14 3.35 -12.90
C LEU A 341 30.03 4.37 -12.55
N LEU A 342 29.84 5.42 -13.35
CA LEU A 342 28.72 6.35 -13.18
C LEU A 342 27.37 5.66 -13.37
N ARG A 343 27.26 4.74 -14.34
CA ARG A 343 26.07 3.90 -14.50
C ARG A 343 25.83 3.00 -13.29
N ALA A 344 26.89 2.40 -12.73
CA ALA A 344 26.82 1.62 -11.51
C ALA A 344 26.27 2.46 -10.34
N GLN A 345 26.78 3.69 -10.18
CA GLN A 345 26.31 4.63 -9.16
C GLN A 345 24.83 4.98 -9.34
N ALA A 346 24.40 5.23 -10.57
CA ALA A 346 23.01 5.53 -10.87
C ALA A 346 22.07 4.35 -10.55
N ARG A 347 22.48 3.11 -10.88
CA ARG A 347 21.70 1.90 -10.56
C ARG A 347 21.63 1.65 -9.05
N TRP A 348 22.75 1.85 -8.34
CA TRP A 348 22.81 1.70 -6.88
C TRP A 348 21.79 2.59 -6.14
N ARG A 349 21.68 3.85 -6.57
CA ARG A 349 20.77 4.84 -5.97
C ARG A 349 19.27 4.55 -6.15
N VAL A 350 18.90 3.53 -6.93
CA VAL A 350 17.50 3.13 -7.09
C VAL A 350 16.96 2.49 -5.80
N THR A 351 17.77 1.68 -5.10
CA THR A 351 17.37 1.01 -3.85
C THR A 351 18.13 1.47 -2.61
N HIS A 352 19.15 2.33 -2.78
CA HIS A 352 19.99 2.83 -1.68
C HIS A 352 20.02 4.35 -1.67
N THR A 353 20.03 4.94 -0.47
CA THR A 353 20.10 6.40 -0.29
C THR A 353 21.52 6.95 -0.33
N GLU A 354 22.51 6.10 -0.08
CA GLU A 354 23.93 6.46 0.00
C GLU A 354 24.69 6.02 -1.26
N ASP A 355 25.87 6.62 -1.47
CA ASP A 355 26.73 6.26 -2.59
C ASP A 355 27.43 4.91 -2.38
N ASN A 356 27.73 4.21 -3.48
CA ASN A 356 28.46 2.95 -3.36
C ASN A 356 29.94 3.29 -3.20
N GLU A 357 30.51 3.01 -2.02
CA GLU A 357 31.88 3.39 -1.71
C GLU A 357 32.93 2.81 -2.67
N GLU A 358 32.70 1.61 -3.21
CA GLU A 358 33.60 0.99 -4.17
C GLU A 358 33.58 1.73 -5.52
N VAL A 359 32.39 2.17 -5.95
CA VAL A 359 32.24 3.00 -7.15
C VAL A 359 32.96 4.34 -6.95
N VAL A 360 32.74 4.99 -5.80
CA VAL A 360 33.40 6.26 -5.45
C VAL A 360 34.92 6.09 -5.43
N TYR A 361 35.42 4.99 -4.86
CA TYR A 361 36.84 4.65 -4.83
C TYR A 361 37.44 4.56 -6.23
N TRP A 362 36.86 3.77 -7.13
CA TRP A 362 37.40 3.61 -8.49
C TRP A 362 37.27 4.88 -9.34
N LEU A 363 36.17 5.64 -9.19
CA LEU A 363 35.98 6.92 -9.89
C LEU A 363 37.08 7.94 -9.55
N LYS A 364 37.63 7.91 -8.33
CA LYS A 364 38.76 8.78 -7.96
C LYS A 364 39.96 8.57 -8.88
N PHE A 365 40.37 7.33 -9.12
CA PHE A 365 41.54 7.00 -9.96
C PHE A 365 41.28 7.28 -11.43
N VAL A 366 40.10 6.89 -11.92
CA VAL A 366 39.69 7.14 -13.31
C VAL A 366 39.69 8.64 -13.62
N ARG A 367 39.13 9.46 -12.73
CA ARG A 367 39.10 10.92 -12.91
C ARG A 367 40.47 11.56 -12.83
N ALA A 368 41.35 11.07 -11.95
CA ALA A 368 42.74 11.51 -11.91
C ALA A 368 43.46 11.20 -13.23
N ALA A 369 43.28 10.00 -13.78
CA ALA A 369 43.84 9.61 -15.07
C ALA A 369 43.33 10.48 -16.23
N LEU A 370 42.01 10.71 -16.30
CA LEU A 370 41.39 11.58 -17.29
C LEU A 370 41.87 13.03 -17.19
N ALA A 371 41.99 13.57 -15.97
CA ALA A 371 42.49 14.92 -15.75
C ALA A 371 43.89 15.14 -16.34
N VAL A 372 44.74 14.11 -16.28
CA VAL A 372 46.10 14.15 -16.82
C VAL A 372 46.14 13.94 -18.34
N GLN A 373 45.16 13.23 -18.92
CA GLN A 373 45.03 13.11 -20.37
C GLN A 373 44.54 14.41 -21.04
N ARG A 374 43.74 15.23 -20.34
CA ARG A 374 43.23 16.49 -20.87
C ARG A 374 44.37 17.43 -21.28
N GLY A 375 44.32 17.93 -22.52
CA GLY A 375 45.32 18.85 -23.07
C GLY A 375 46.55 18.18 -23.69
N ARG A 376 46.69 16.85 -23.59
CA ARG A 376 47.77 16.10 -24.26
C ARG A 376 47.42 15.66 -25.67
N ILE A 377 46.12 15.52 -25.95
CA ILE A 377 45.54 15.19 -27.26
C ILE A 377 44.64 16.37 -27.64
N ILE A 378 44.64 16.73 -28.92
CA ILE A 378 43.79 17.79 -29.45
C ILE A 378 42.42 17.18 -29.76
N SER A 379 41.36 17.70 -29.16
CA SER A 379 40.00 17.22 -29.41
C SER A 379 39.52 17.64 -30.78
N GLU A 380 38.78 16.77 -31.49
CA GLU A 380 38.11 17.11 -32.77
C GLU A 380 37.11 18.27 -32.64
N THR A 381 36.60 18.48 -31.42
CA THR A 381 35.67 19.57 -31.10
C THR A 381 36.36 20.89 -30.75
N ASP A 382 37.69 20.90 -30.66
CA ASP A 382 38.45 22.10 -30.35
C ASP A 382 38.44 23.07 -31.56
N PRO A 383 38.18 24.38 -31.37
CA PRO A 383 38.17 25.35 -32.46
C PRO A 383 39.48 25.41 -33.27
N LEU A 384 40.61 25.07 -32.65
CA LEU A 384 41.93 25.07 -33.28
C LEU A 384 42.32 23.70 -33.86
N TYR A 385 41.45 22.69 -33.79
CA TYR A 385 41.76 21.31 -34.18
C TYR A 385 42.36 21.20 -35.57
N SER A 386 41.71 21.77 -36.59
CA SER A 386 42.16 21.66 -37.99
C SER A 386 43.52 22.32 -38.23
N GLU A 387 43.73 23.51 -37.65
CA GLU A 387 44.95 24.30 -37.87
C GLU A 387 46.16 23.65 -37.18
N ILE A 388 46.01 23.27 -35.91
CA ILE A 388 47.10 22.69 -35.13
C ILE A 388 47.43 21.28 -35.61
N THR A 389 46.42 20.47 -35.98
CA THR A 389 46.65 19.14 -36.56
C THR A 389 47.41 19.23 -37.89
N GLN A 390 47.09 20.23 -38.73
CA GLN A 390 47.84 20.46 -39.97
C GLN A 390 49.30 20.83 -39.70
N LEU A 391 49.57 21.68 -38.70
CA LEU A 391 50.94 22.02 -38.30
C LEU A 391 51.73 20.79 -37.81
N LEU A 392 51.10 19.92 -37.01
CA LEU A 392 51.70 18.67 -36.57
C LEU A 392 52.04 17.74 -37.74
N ASN A 393 51.13 17.60 -38.70
CA ASN A 393 51.36 16.78 -39.89
C ASN A 393 52.53 17.30 -40.74
N LEU A 394 52.63 18.61 -40.94
CA LEU A 394 53.73 19.23 -41.67
C LEU A 394 55.07 19.05 -40.93
N ALA A 395 55.10 19.22 -39.60
CA ALA A 395 56.31 18.97 -38.81
C ALA A 395 56.76 17.50 -38.90
N ARG A 396 55.82 16.53 -38.90
CA ARG A 396 56.15 15.11 -39.11
C ARG A 396 56.76 14.86 -40.49
N GLN A 397 56.21 15.48 -41.54
CA GLN A 397 56.75 15.36 -42.89
C GLN A 397 58.18 15.91 -42.98
N ASP A 398 58.43 17.09 -42.41
CA ASP A 398 59.76 17.69 -42.35
C ASP A 398 60.76 16.80 -41.61
N TYR A 399 60.36 16.24 -40.46
CA TYR A 399 61.19 15.30 -39.70
C TYR A 399 61.52 14.03 -40.49
N GLN A 400 60.53 13.42 -41.15
CA GLN A 400 60.73 12.21 -41.95
C GLN A 400 61.68 12.47 -43.12
N ALA A 401 61.49 13.58 -43.84
CA ALA A 401 62.38 13.98 -44.93
C ALA A 401 63.81 14.29 -44.43
N ALA A 402 63.95 14.96 -43.28
CA ALA A 402 65.24 15.21 -42.66
C ALA A 402 65.96 13.92 -42.28
N SER A 403 65.25 12.96 -41.69
CA SER A 403 65.80 11.64 -41.37
C SER A 403 66.33 10.91 -42.61
N GLY A 404 65.66 11.04 -43.75
CA GLY A 404 66.14 10.53 -45.04
C GLY A 404 67.45 11.19 -45.48
N PHE A 405 67.52 12.52 -45.45
CA PHE A 405 68.75 13.24 -45.80
C PHE A 405 69.92 12.98 -44.85
N MET A 406 69.67 12.77 -43.55
CA MET A 406 70.71 12.35 -42.61
C MET A 406 71.28 10.98 -43.00
N ALA A 407 70.44 10.03 -43.42
CA ALA A 407 70.89 8.71 -43.87
C ALA A 407 71.67 8.77 -45.20
N GLU A 408 71.39 9.76 -46.04
CA GLU A 408 72.10 10.04 -47.30
C GLU A 408 73.39 10.86 -47.12
N GLY A 409 73.74 11.27 -45.89
CA GLY A 409 74.91 12.10 -45.58
C GLY A 409 74.75 13.59 -45.96
N ARG A 410 73.52 14.03 -46.23
CA ARG A 410 73.16 15.41 -46.61
C ARG A 410 72.75 16.22 -45.39
N GLU A 411 73.71 16.43 -44.50
CA GLU A 411 73.45 17.02 -43.18
C GLU A 411 72.89 18.45 -43.25
N SER A 412 73.34 19.28 -44.17
CA SER A 412 72.86 20.66 -44.30
C SER A 412 71.37 20.75 -44.62
N GLU A 413 70.89 19.93 -45.55
CA GLU A 413 69.49 19.91 -45.94
C GLU A 413 68.61 19.29 -44.86
N ALA A 414 69.12 18.26 -44.17
CA ALA A 414 68.45 17.69 -43.01
C ALA A 414 68.27 18.73 -41.90
N MET A 415 69.33 19.45 -41.52
CA MET A 415 69.27 20.44 -40.43
C MET A 415 68.27 21.56 -40.73
N ARG A 416 68.20 22.05 -41.98
CA ARG A 416 67.20 23.05 -42.39
C ARG A 416 65.76 22.55 -42.19
N LEU A 417 65.49 21.29 -42.53
CA LEU A 417 64.16 20.71 -42.34
C LEU A 417 63.84 20.48 -40.86
N LEU A 418 64.82 20.07 -40.06
CA LEU A 418 64.63 19.91 -38.61
C LEU A 418 64.31 21.26 -37.94
N ASP A 419 64.99 22.35 -38.30
CA ASP A 419 64.67 23.69 -37.78
C ASP A 419 63.23 24.12 -38.17
N GLN A 420 62.80 23.80 -39.39
CA GLN A 420 61.43 24.05 -39.85
C GLN A 420 60.39 23.21 -39.11
N ALA A 421 60.73 21.96 -38.73
CA ALA A 421 59.89 21.11 -37.91
C ALA A 421 59.78 21.67 -36.48
N VAL A 422 60.90 22.06 -35.87
CA VAL A 422 60.94 22.66 -34.52
C VAL A 422 60.07 23.92 -34.45
N GLU A 423 60.16 24.82 -35.43
CA GLU A 423 59.36 26.04 -35.45
C GLU A 423 57.84 25.73 -35.43
N LYS A 424 57.40 24.78 -36.25
CA LYS A 424 56.00 24.34 -36.30
C LYS A 424 55.57 23.71 -34.97
N LEU A 425 56.41 22.87 -34.37
CA LEU A 425 56.12 22.20 -33.09
C LEU A 425 56.04 23.19 -31.93
N LEU A 426 56.87 24.25 -31.94
CA LEU A 426 56.78 25.32 -30.94
C LEU A 426 55.45 26.07 -31.06
N ARG A 427 54.96 26.34 -32.27
CA ARG A 427 53.63 26.94 -32.49
C ARG A 427 52.50 26.04 -31.98
N VAL A 428 52.60 24.73 -32.21
CA VAL A 428 51.67 23.75 -31.63
C VAL A 428 51.68 23.84 -30.10
N ARG A 429 52.86 23.92 -29.47
CA ARG A 429 52.99 24.03 -28.01
C ARG A 429 52.57 25.38 -27.43
N MET A 430 52.50 26.45 -28.22
CA MET A 430 51.92 27.71 -27.75
C MET A 430 50.42 27.56 -27.47
N ALA A 431 49.71 26.81 -28.32
CA ALA A 431 48.28 26.53 -28.14
C ALA A 431 48.03 25.33 -27.20
N PHE A 432 48.85 24.27 -27.30
CA PHE A 432 48.73 23.04 -26.53
C PHE A 432 50.07 22.67 -25.86
N PRO A 433 50.41 23.29 -24.71
CA PRO A 433 51.73 23.18 -24.08
C PRO A 433 52.18 21.75 -23.75
N LEU A 434 51.21 20.88 -23.44
CA LEU A 434 51.38 19.49 -23.03
C LEU A 434 51.09 18.49 -24.17
N ASN A 435 50.98 18.95 -25.42
CA ASN A 435 50.69 18.08 -26.55
C ASN A 435 51.74 16.98 -26.67
N ARG A 436 51.27 15.73 -26.63
CA ARG A 436 52.12 14.53 -26.63
C ARG A 436 52.92 14.40 -27.92
N ASP A 437 52.23 14.52 -29.06
CA ASP A 437 52.83 14.33 -30.38
C ASP A 437 53.93 15.36 -30.66
N ALA A 438 53.70 16.62 -30.28
CA ALA A 438 54.68 17.68 -30.42
C ALA A 438 55.92 17.42 -29.54
N SER A 439 55.71 17.02 -28.28
CA SER A 439 56.79 16.79 -27.32
C SER A 439 57.66 15.58 -27.70
N ILE A 440 57.03 14.48 -28.13
CA ILE A 440 57.73 13.30 -28.65
C ILE A 440 58.52 13.66 -29.91
N LEU A 441 57.92 14.37 -30.87
CA LEU A 441 58.61 14.71 -32.11
C LEU A 441 59.80 15.67 -31.87
N LEU A 442 59.69 16.61 -30.93
CA LEU A 442 60.82 17.44 -30.51
C LEU A 442 61.97 16.60 -29.93
N LEU A 443 61.67 15.62 -29.08
CA LEU A 443 62.69 14.71 -28.53
C LEU A 443 63.34 13.85 -29.63
N SER A 444 62.55 13.36 -30.58
CA SER A 444 63.04 12.62 -31.75
C SER A 444 63.94 13.46 -32.66
N ILE A 445 63.63 14.75 -32.82
CA ILE A 445 64.50 15.70 -33.55
C ILE A 445 65.83 15.84 -32.82
N GLU A 446 65.84 16.03 -31.51
CA GLU A 446 67.09 16.14 -30.74
C GLU A 446 67.94 14.87 -30.78
N GLN A 447 67.31 13.69 -30.79
CA GLN A 447 67.99 12.42 -30.99
C GLN A 447 68.69 12.35 -32.35
N LEU A 448 68.02 12.82 -33.40
CA LEU A 448 68.55 12.81 -34.76
C LEU A 448 69.68 13.84 -34.94
N ARG A 449 69.58 15.01 -34.28
CA ARG A 449 70.59 16.07 -34.35
C ARG A 449 71.89 15.69 -33.64
N ASN A 450 71.79 15.05 -32.47
CA ASN A 450 72.92 14.84 -31.56
C ASN A 450 72.96 13.40 -31.03
N PRO A 451 73.15 12.39 -31.89
CA PRO A 451 73.04 10.98 -31.49
C PRO A 451 74.05 10.60 -30.40
N ASP A 452 75.29 11.08 -30.50
CA ASP A 452 76.38 10.72 -29.57
C ASP A 452 76.14 11.23 -28.13
N ASN A 453 75.45 12.35 -27.99
CA ASN A 453 75.18 13.00 -26.70
C ASN A 453 73.75 12.75 -26.19
N PHE A 454 72.90 12.09 -26.98
CA PHE A 454 71.49 11.94 -26.66
C PHE A 454 71.27 11.13 -25.37
N ASP A 455 72.07 10.10 -25.11
CA ASP A 455 71.95 9.28 -23.90
C ASP A 455 72.19 10.09 -22.61
N ALA A 456 73.16 11.02 -22.64
CA ALA A 456 73.43 11.92 -21.53
C ALA A 456 72.30 12.93 -21.34
N LEU A 457 71.77 13.48 -22.45
CA LEU A 457 70.60 14.37 -22.42
C LEU A 457 69.36 13.65 -21.88
N PHE A 458 69.11 12.41 -22.33
CA PHE A 458 67.96 11.61 -21.94
C PHE A 458 67.97 11.28 -20.45
N ARG A 459 69.13 10.86 -19.91
CA ARG A 459 69.30 10.63 -18.46
C ARG A 459 69.04 11.92 -17.66
N ARG A 460 69.61 13.04 -18.10
CA ARG A 460 69.41 14.34 -17.44
C ARG A 460 67.93 14.73 -17.40
N ARG A 461 67.20 14.53 -18.49
CA ARG A 461 65.75 14.78 -18.57
C ARG A 461 64.94 13.93 -17.60
N ILE A 462 65.32 12.65 -17.44
CA ILE A 462 64.70 11.77 -16.43
C ILE A 462 64.95 12.32 -15.02
N ASP A 463 66.19 12.67 -14.69
CA ASP A 463 66.55 13.18 -13.36
C ASP A 463 65.82 14.51 -13.05
N GLU A 464 65.72 15.41 -14.04
CA GLU A 464 64.96 16.66 -13.95
C GLU A 464 63.46 16.40 -13.73
N ALA A 465 62.86 15.45 -14.45
CA ALA A 465 61.47 15.08 -14.26
C ALA A 465 61.22 14.43 -12.88
N ILE A 466 62.13 13.56 -12.41
CA ILE A 466 62.06 12.97 -11.07
C ILE A 466 62.12 14.05 -9.99
N ALA A 467 63.00 15.05 -10.12
CA ALA A 467 63.10 16.16 -9.17
C ALA A 467 61.80 16.99 -9.09
N LYS A 468 61.07 17.10 -10.21
CA LYS A 468 59.77 17.79 -10.29
C LYS A 468 58.61 16.99 -9.67
N LEU A 469 58.76 15.70 -9.35
CA LEU A 469 57.64 14.88 -8.84
C LEU A 469 57.02 15.44 -7.54
N ASN A 470 57.79 16.18 -6.74
CA ASN A 470 57.30 16.76 -5.50
C ASN A 470 56.70 18.16 -5.68
N THR A 471 57.01 18.87 -6.77
CA THR A 471 56.65 20.28 -6.97
C THR A 471 55.65 20.48 -8.12
N ALA A 472 55.79 19.72 -9.20
CA ALA A 472 54.93 19.72 -10.38
C ALA A 472 54.72 18.28 -10.87
N PRO A 473 54.02 17.43 -10.10
CA PRO A 473 53.88 15.99 -10.39
C PRO A 473 53.24 15.70 -11.74
N GLN A 474 52.29 16.54 -12.19
CA GLN A 474 51.63 16.37 -13.48
C GLN A 474 52.58 16.61 -14.65
N GLU A 475 53.35 17.69 -14.62
CA GLU A 475 54.36 17.99 -15.64
C GLU A 475 55.46 16.92 -15.67
N ALA A 476 55.94 16.52 -14.49
CA ALA A 476 56.92 15.46 -14.33
C ALA A 476 56.44 14.16 -14.97
N TYR A 477 55.20 13.76 -14.70
CA TYR A 477 54.63 12.54 -15.28
C TYR A 477 54.48 12.61 -16.80
N VAL A 478 54.00 13.75 -17.33
CA VAL A 478 53.90 13.94 -18.79
C VAL A 478 55.27 13.83 -19.46
N GLU A 479 56.29 14.50 -18.90
CA GLU A 479 57.66 14.44 -19.41
C GLU A 479 58.22 13.02 -19.37
N LEU A 480 58.00 12.28 -18.26
CA LEU A 480 58.39 10.87 -18.14
C LEU A 480 57.67 9.98 -19.18
N GLN A 481 56.37 10.20 -19.42
CA GLN A 481 55.63 9.44 -20.43
C GLN A 481 56.09 9.74 -21.86
N ASP A 482 56.42 11.00 -22.17
CA ASP A 482 56.95 11.37 -23.48
C ASP A 482 58.34 10.75 -23.70
N LEU A 483 59.19 10.72 -22.68
CA LEU A 483 60.48 10.01 -22.70
C LEU A 483 60.29 8.51 -22.93
N ALA A 484 59.32 7.87 -22.26
CA ALA A 484 59.04 6.45 -22.43
C ALA A 484 58.52 6.10 -23.82
N ALA A 485 57.90 7.03 -24.54
CA ALA A 485 57.52 6.84 -25.94
C ALA A 485 58.72 6.75 -26.88
N ILE A 486 59.87 7.34 -26.51
CA ILE A 486 61.12 7.29 -27.28
C ILE A 486 61.93 6.04 -26.92
N ARG A 487 62.16 5.79 -25.62
CA ARG A 487 62.90 4.61 -25.12
C ARG A 487 62.23 4.02 -23.87
N PRO A 488 61.31 3.06 -24.05
CA PRO A 488 60.53 2.51 -22.94
C PRO A 488 61.37 1.70 -21.94
N ASP A 489 62.48 1.09 -22.38
CA ASP A 489 63.31 0.21 -21.56
C ASP A 489 64.53 0.93 -20.94
N PHE A 490 64.55 2.26 -20.94
CA PHE A 490 65.63 3.01 -20.31
C PHE A 490 65.68 2.76 -18.78
N PRO A 491 66.84 2.45 -18.18
CA PRO A 491 66.94 2.11 -16.76
C PRO A 491 66.35 3.18 -15.85
N GLY A 492 65.48 2.78 -14.91
CA GLY A 492 64.84 3.65 -13.92
C GLY A 492 63.63 4.46 -14.41
N LEU A 493 63.34 4.48 -15.71
CA LEU A 493 62.22 5.23 -16.27
C LEU A 493 60.86 4.65 -15.87
N LYS A 494 60.70 3.33 -15.98
CA LYS A 494 59.47 2.63 -15.58
C LYS A 494 59.14 2.86 -14.10
N ASP A 495 60.15 2.81 -13.23
CA ASP A 495 59.99 3.06 -11.78
C ASP A 495 59.66 4.53 -11.48
N ALA A 496 60.19 5.47 -12.26
CA ALA A 496 59.85 6.88 -12.15
C ALA A 496 58.40 7.15 -12.55
N ILE A 497 57.95 6.59 -13.68
CA ILE A 497 56.55 6.66 -14.12
C ILE A 497 55.63 6.04 -13.08
N TYR A 498 55.95 4.85 -12.60
CA TYR A 498 55.18 4.15 -11.59
C TYR A 498 54.96 4.99 -10.31
N ARG A 499 56.02 5.61 -9.79
CA ARG A 499 55.92 6.51 -8.63
C ARG A 499 55.08 7.75 -8.94
N ALA A 500 55.24 8.33 -10.12
CA ALA A 500 54.46 9.47 -10.55
C ALA A 500 52.95 9.15 -10.66
N GLU A 501 52.61 7.98 -11.20
CA GLU A 501 51.21 7.50 -11.28
C GLU A 501 50.57 7.36 -9.90
N ILE A 502 51.32 6.86 -8.92
CA ILE A 502 50.85 6.77 -7.53
C ILE A 502 50.63 8.16 -6.93
N THR A 503 51.61 9.07 -7.08
CA THR A 503 51.52 10.44 -6.53
C THR A 503 50.35 11.22 -7.12
N LEU A 504 50.08 11.03 -8.40
CA LEU A 504 48.94 11.67 -9.09
C LEU A 504 47.60 10.97 -8.81
N GLY A 505 47.60 9.86 -8.08
CA GLY A 505 46.40 9.05 -7.86
C GLY A 505 45.84 8.44 -9.14
N ILE A 506 46.67 8.26 -10.17
CA ILE A 506 46.31 7.58 -11.42
C ILE A 506 46.32 6.08 -11.20
N ARG A 507 47.22 5.57 -10.35
CA ARG A 507 47.38 4.14 -10.05
C ARG A 507 47.15 3.86 -8.58
N VAL A 508 46.53 2.72 -8.30
CA VAL A 508 46.34 2.22 -6.94
C VAL A 508 47.71 1.90 -6.33
N PRO A 509 48.07 2.49 -5.16
CA PRO A 509 49.32 2.14 -4.49
C PRO A 509 49.30 0.67 -4.06
N PRO A 510 50.46 -0.01 -4.00
CA PRO A 510 50.53 -1.35 -3.42
C PRO A 510 49.92 -1.36 -2.03
N PRO A 511 49.01 -2.30 -1.72
CA PRO A 511 48.44 -2.39 -0.39
C PRO A 511 49.54 -2.69 0.63
N ASP A 512 49.62 -1.87 1.69
CA ASP A 512 50.52 -2.11 2.82
C ASP A 512 50.15 -3.47 3.46
N PRO A 513 51.12 -4.37 3.74
CA PRO A 513 50.86 -5.61 4.46
C PRO A 513 50.03 -5.42 5.74
N ARG A 514 50.16 -4.29 6.43
CA ARG A 514 49.33 -3.92 7.59
C ARG A 514 47.87 -3.66 7.21
N ASN A 515 47.62 -2.99 6.08
CA ASN A 515 46.28 -2.76 5.57
C ASN A 515 45.61 -4.06 5.13
N ILE A 516 46.37 -4.97 4.50
CA ILE A 516 45.88 -6.32 4.14
C ILE A 516 45.49 -7.10 5.40
N ALA A 517 46.35 -7.11 6.42
CA ALA A 517 46.04 -7.78 7.69
C ALA A 517 44.79 -7.18 8.35
N ARG A 518 44.69 -5.85 8.39
CA ARG A 518 43.53 -5.16 8.95
C ARG A 518 42.23 -5.42 8.16
N SER A 519 42.31 -5.46 6.83
CA SER A 519 41.18 -5.82 5.97
C SER A 519 40.65 -7.22 6.30
N LYS A 520 41.55 -8.19 6.49
CA LYS A 520 41.17 -9.56 6.91
C LYS A 520 40.54 -9.63 8.30
N GLU A 521 41.03 -8.85 9.25
CA GLU A 521 40.43 -8.74 10.59
C GLU A 521 39.00 -8.18 10.53
N LEU A 522 38.80 -7.09 9.79
CA LEU A 522 37.49 -6.47 9.61
C LEU A 522 36.51 -7.41 8.92
N TYR A 523 36.97 -8.14 7.90
CA TYR A 523 36.19 -9.21 7.27
C TYR A 523 35.77 -10.29 8.27
N ALA A 524 36.68 -10.77 9.11
CA ALA A 524 36.37 -11.81 10.10
C ALA A 524 35.34 -11.34 11.14
N GLN A 525 35.42 -10.08 11.58
CA GLN A 525 34.43 -9.48 12.49
C GLN A 525 33.05 -9.39 11.84
N ALA A 526 32.97 -8.91 10.60
CA ALA A 526 31.72 -8.82 9.86
C ALA A 526 31.13 -10.22 9.57
N LEU A 527 31.98 -11.20 9.27
CA LEU A 527 31.58 -12.60 9.04
C LEU A 527 30.98 -13.21 10.31
N GLU A 528 31.51 -12.89 11.49
CA GLU A 528 30.95 -13.35 12.76
C GLU A 528 29.54 -12.79 13.00
N ILE A 529 29.31 -11.51 12.72
CA ILE A 529 27.97 -10.88 12.80
C ILE A 529 27.00 -11.61 11.85
N PHE A 530 27.43 -11.85 10.61
CA PHE A 530 26.62 -12.54 9.61
C PHE A 530 26.29 -13.98 10.01
N ASN A 531 27.27 -14.75 10.49
CA ASN A 531 27.09 -16.15 10.90
C ASN A 531 26.18 -16.31 12.12
N ARG A 532 26.17 -15.31 13.02
CA ARG A 532 25.23 -15.25 14.15
C ARG A 532 23.81 -14.83 13.74
N ASN A 533 23.61 -14.45 12.47
CA ASN A 533 22.37 -13.92 11.92
C ASN A 533 21.84 -12.70 12.69
N ASP A 534 22.76 -11.88 13.21
CA ASP A 534 22.43 -10.69 14.00
C ASP A 534 22.10 -9.50 13.08
N ARG A 535 20.88 -9.49 12.57
CA ARG A 535 20.41 -8.50 11.59
C ARG A 535 20.47 -7.06 12.08
N ALA A 536 20.33 -6.84 13.39
CA ALA A 536 20.40 -5.51 13.99
C ALA A 536 21.81 -4.89 13.81
N ASN A 537 22.84 -5.74 13.76
CA ASN A 537 24.23 -5.34 13.58
C ASN A 537 24.73 -5.44 12.13
N PHE A 538 23.88 -5.76 11.16
CA PHE A 538 24.26 -5.76 9.74
C PHE A 538 24.78 -4.40 9.23
N PRO A 539 24.24 -3.23 9.66
CA PRO A 539 24.84 -1.94 9.30
C PRO A 539 26.29 -1.80 9.74
N VAL A 540 26.62 -2.27 10.96
CA VAL A 540 28.00 -2.27 11.48
C VAL A 540 28.90 -3.19 10.66
N ALA A 541 28.40 -4.38 10.31
CA ALA A 541 29.13 -5.30 9.44
C ALA A 541 29.39 -4.70 8.05
N LEU A 542 28.44 -3.96 7.47
CA LEU A 542 28.65 -3.25 6.20
C LEU A 542 29.71 -2.17 6.30
N GLU A 543 29.72 -1.38 7.38
CA GLU A 543 30.76 -0.38 7.62
C GLU A 543 32.16 -1.03 7.72
N GLN A 544 32.27 -2.14 8.46
CA GLN A 544 33.52 -2.91 8.57
C GLN A 544 33.99 -3.43 7.21
N LEU A 545 33.07 -3.95 6.37
CA LEU A 545 33.40 -4.46 5.05
C LEU A 545 33.77 -3.36 4.06
N ASN A 546 33.10 -2.22 4.13
CA ASN A 546 33.44 -1.02 3.37
C ASN A 546 34.88 -0.55 3.68
N GLN A 547 35.23 -0.49 4.98
CA GLN A 547 36.60 -0.20 5.41
C GLN A 547 37.59 -1.27 4.94
N ALA A 548 37.22 -2.56 5.02
CA ALA A 548 38.05 -3.66 4.56
C ALA A 548 38.36 -3.56 3.05
N ILE A 549 37.37 -3.24 2.23
CA ILE A 549 37.50 -3.05 0.78
C ILE A 549 38.33 -1.80 0.46
N THR A 550 38.18 -0.73 1.24
CA THR A 550 39.00 0.49 1.05
C THR A 550 40.48 0.21 1.34
N LEU A 551 40.77 -0.59 2.37
CA LEU A 551 42.13 -0.97 2.77
C LEU A 551 42.76 -1.99 1.81
N ASP A 552 41.97 -2.92 1.28
CA ASP A 552 42.36 -3.93 0.31
C ASP A 552 41.25 -4.14 -0.73
N PRO A 553 41.30 -3.39 -1.86
CA PRO A 553 40.30 -3.50 -2.93
C PRO A 553 40.26 -4.87 -3.62
N ASP A 554 41.28 -5.72 -3.40
CA ASP A 554 41.35 -7.06 -3.98
C ASP A 554 40.78 -8.14 -3.06
N ASN A 555 40.35 -7.79 -1.84
CA ASN A 555 39.73 -8.71 -0.89
C ASN A 555 38.34 -9.17 -1.36
N GLN A 556 38.32 -10.21 -2.20
CA GLN A 556 37.10 -10.79 -2.77
C GLN A 556 36.15 -11.33 -1.72
N ASP A 557 36.66 -11.85 -0.60
CA ASP A 557 35.82 -12.41 0.45
C ASP A 557 35.00 -11.32 1.15
N ALA A 558 35.60 -10.16 1.40
CA ALA A 558 34.89 -8.99 1.94
C ALA A 558 33.84 -8.46 0.97
N ILE A 559 34.17 -8.39 -0.32
CA ILE A 559 33.25 -7.98 -1.39
C ILE A 559 32.02 -8.90 -1.44
N VAL A 560 32.24 -10.22 -1.52
CA VAL A 560 31.16 -11.22 -1.59
C VAL A 560 30.30 -11.20 -0.33
N LEU A 561 30.92 -11.05 0.85
CA LEU A 561 30.17 -10.97 2.10
C LEU A 561 29.34 -9.69 2.18
N LYS A 562 29.87 -8.55 1.71
CA LYS A 562 29.12 -7.28 1.64
C LYS A 562 27.87 -7.44 0.80
N ASP A 563 28.02 -7.99 -0.40
CA ASP A 563 26.87 -8.24 -1.30
C ASP A 563 25.85 -9.17 -0.60
N ARG A 564 26.30 -10.26 0.05
CA ARG A 564 25.41 -11.17 0.80
C ARG A 564 24.66 -10.49 1.94
N ILE A 565 25.32 -9.63 2.71
CA ILE A 565 24.67 -8.88 3.80
C ILE A 565 23.65 -7.89 3.22
N GLN A 566 23.99 -7.19 2.13
CA GLN A 566 23.06 -6.27 1.45
C GLN A 566 21.83 -7.01 0.89
N LEU A 567 22.00 -8.24 0.39
CA LEU A 567 20.89 -9.11 0.00
C LEU A 567 20.07 -9.54 1.22
N ALA A 568 20.71 -9.88 2.35
CA ALA A 568 20.07 -10.38 3.56
C ALA A 568 19.35 -9.30 4.40
N MET A 569 19.82 -8.05 4.35
CA MET A 569 19.15 -6.90 4.96
C MET A 569 17.79 -6.63 4.32
N GLY A 570 17.59 -7.06 3.07
CA GLY A 570 16.36 -6.82 2.33
C GLY A 570 16.08 -5.34 2.09
N ALA A 571 14.85 -5.05 1.75
CA ALA A 571 14.35 -3.74 1.39
C ALA A 571 14.43 -2.69 2.53
N GLN A 572 15.05 -1.53 2.24
CA GLN A 572 14.97 -0.34 3.11
C GLN A 572 13.69 0.49 2.86
N THR A 573 12.92 0.16 1.82
CA THR A 573 11.71 0.86 1.41
C THR A 573 10.49 -0.07 1.33
N THR A 574 9.29 0.46 1.48
CA THR A 574 8.03 -0.24 1.14
C THR A 574 7.34 0.47 -0.02
N VAL A 575 6.67 -0.31 -0.87
CA VAL A 575 5.95 0.16 -2.05
C VAL A 575 4.56 0.69 -1.69
N THR A 576 3.93 0.12 -0.67
CA THR A 576 2.56 0.46 -0.27
C THR A 576 2.39 0.38 1.24
N LEU A 577 1.27 0.92 1.72
CA LEU A 577 0.80 0.86 3.10
C LEU A 577 -0.40 -0.10 3.21
N PRO A 578 -0.68 -0.65 4.40
CA PRO A 578 -1.95 -1.32 4.67
C PRO A 578 -3.14 -0.40 4.39
N SER A 579 -4.30 -0.97 4.06
CA SER A 579 -5.47 -0.25 3.55
C SER A 579 -5.92 0.91 4.46
N TYR A 580 -5.85 0.73 5.79
CA TYR A 580 -6.19 1.80 6.75
C TYR A 580 -5.15 2.94 6.76
N ALA A 581 -3.86 2.60 6.83
CA ALA A 581 -2.78 3.57 6.79
C ALA A 581 -2.74 4.33 5.46
N LEU A 582 -3.04 3.66 4.34
CA LEU A 582 -3.18 4.27 3.02
C LEU A 582 -4.34 5.27 2.98
N ARG A 583 -5.49 4.93 3.57
CA ARG A 583 -6.64 5.85 3.67
C ARG A 583 -6.28 7.11 4.46
N ARG A 584 -5.61 6.97 5.60
CA ARG A 584 -5.10 8.10 6.39
C ARG A 584 -4.08 8.93 5.62
N TYR A 585 -3.20 8.28 4.85
CA TYR A 585 -2.27 8.98 3.96
C TYR A 585 -3.02 9.83 2.91
N LYS A 586 -4.06 9.29 2.27
CA LYS A 586 -4.89 10.03 1.31
C LYS A 586 -5.63 11.20 1.95
N GLU A 587 -6.12 11.02 3.18
CA GLU A 587 -6.69 12.12 3.96
C GLU A 587 -5.66 13.23 4.19
N ALA A 588 -4.42 12.89 4.56
CA ALA A 588 -3.35 13.86 4.72
C ALA A 588 -3.01 14.60 3.41
N GLU A 589 -2.98 13.89 2.26
CA GLU A 589 -2.81 14.52 0.95
C GLU A 589 -3.92 15.52 0.66
N GLN A 590 -5.17 15.16 0.94
CA GLN A 590 -6.31 16.04 0.75
C GLN A 590 -6.22 17.29 1.64
N LYS A 591 -5.93 17.13 2.94
CA LYS A 591 -5.73 18.26 3.87
C LYS A 591 -4.61 19.20 3.40
N TYR A 592 -3.52 18.64 2.86
CA TYR A 592 -2.44 19.45 2.29
C TYR A 592 -2.91 20.27 1.08
N VAL A 593 -3.66 19.66 0.16
CA VAL A 593 -4.23 20.37 -1.01
C VAL A 593 -5.21 21.47 -0.58
N GLU A 594 -5.99 21.24 0.48
CA GLU A 594 -6.90 22.21 1.08
C GLU A 594 -6.18 23.35 1.84
N GLY A 595 -4.84 23.32 1.95
CA GLY A 595 -4.05 24.31 2.68
C GLY A 595 -4.05 24.11 4.20
N ARG A 596 -4.58 22.98 4.69
CA ARG A 596 -4.67 22.64 6.12
C ARG A 596 -3.39 21.91 6.57
N TYR A 597 -2.25 22.62 6.50
CA TYR A 597 -0.92 22.02 6.66
C TYR A 597 -0.66 21.41 8.04
N TYR A 598 -1.13 22.02 9.12
CA TYR A 598 -0.96 21.48 10.49
C TYR A 598 -1.71 20.15 10.68
N GLU A 599 -2.92 20.04 10.14
CA GLU A 599 -3.71 18.80 10.20
C GLU A 599 -3.09 17.71 9.34
N ALA A 600 -2.65 18.06 8.13
CA ALA A 600 -1.91 17.13 7.27
C ALA A 600 -0.62 16.62 7.97
N LEU A 601 0.12 17.51 8.64
CA LEU A 601 1.34 17.13 9.37
C LEU A 601 1.04 16.19 10.54
N ALA A 602 -0.05 16.42 11.29
CA ALA A 602 -0.43 15.56 12.40
C ALA A 602 -0.70 14.13 11.93
N ILE A 603 -1.46 13.94 10.85
CA ILE A 603 -1.74 12.63 10.26
C ILE A 603 -0.43 11.97 9.76
N VAL A 604 0.46 12.76 9.14
CA VAL A 604 1.77 12.24 8.67
C VAL A 604 2.65 11.79 9.84
N GLN A 605 2.73 12.55 10.93
CA GLN A 605 3.52 12.19 12.11
C GLN A 605 2.98 10.93 12.80
N GLU A 606 1.65 10.79 12.85
CA GLU A 606 0.96 9.61 13.34
C GLU A 606 1.31 8.37 12.51
N LEU A 607 1.21 8.45 11.18
CA LEU A 607 1.60 7.36 10.30
C LEU A 607 3.07 6.97 10.50
N LEU A 608 3.96 7.94 10.71
CA LEU A 608 5.38 7.70 10.96
C LEU A 608 5.69 7.07 12.33
N ALA A 609 4.69 6.84 13.20
CA ALA A 609 4.88 6.00 14.37
C ALA A 609 5.15 4.54 13.99
N ASP A 610 4.59 4.06 12.86
CA ASP A 610 4.85 2.73 12.32
C ASP A 610 6.21 2.65 11.62
N GLU A 611 7.05 1.71 12.03
CA GLU A 611 8.35 1.42 11.41
C GLU A 611 8.26 1.11 9.91
N ARG A 612 7.14 0.54 9.43
CA ARG A 612 6.93 0.28 8.01
C ARG A 612 6.63 1.57 7.24
N ALA A 613 5.80 2.44 7.80
CA ALA A 613 5.44 3.69 7.17
C ALA A 613 6.65 4.65 7.06
N LYS A 614 7.61 4.58 8.00
CA LYS A 614 8.90 5.27 7.88
C LYS A 614 9.69 4.90 6.62
N ARG A 615 9.41 3.72 6.05
CA ARG A 615 10.04 3.21 4.83
C ARG A 615 9.23 3.51 3.57
N TYR A 616 8.09 4.21 3.66
CA TYR A 616 7.23 4.53 2.53
C TYR A 616 7.59 5.90 1.93
N PRO A 617 8.26 5.97 0.75
CA PRO A 617 8.79 7.23 0.24
C PRO A 617 7.76 8.34 -0.01
N PRO A 618 6.54 8.07 -0.54
CA PRO A 618 5.53 9.11 -0.74
C PRO A 618 5.14 9.83 0.56
N LEU A 619 5.07 9.11 1.69
CA LEU A 619 4.80 9.73 3.00
C LEU A 619 5.94 10.66 3.45
N LEU A 620 7.19 10.25 3.24
CA LEU A 620 8.36 11.10 3.55
C LEU A 620 8.42 12.33 2.65
N GLU A 621 8.04 12.19 1.37
CA GLU A 621 7.96 13.32 0.44
C GLU A 621 6.84 14.29 0.84
N LEU A 622 5.64 13.78 1.16
CA LEU A 622 4.53 14.59 1.65
C LEU A 622 4.93 15.36 2.91
N LYS A 623 5.61 14.71 3.86
CA LYS A 623 6.17 15.37 5.05
C LYS A 623 7.06 16.55 4.67
N ARG A 624 8.06 16.35 3.81
CA ARG A 624 8.97 17.41 3.37
C ARG A 624 8.22 18.56 2.69
N ARG A 625 7.22 18.25 1.87
CA ARG A 625 6.39 19.26 1.20
C ARG A 625 5.56 20.07 2.20
N ILE A 626 4.96 19.45 3.20
CA ILE A 626 4.25 20.14 4.28
C ILE A 626 5.20 21.02 5.09
N GLU A 627 6.35 20.48 5.53
CA GLU A 627 7.36 21.21 6.31
C GLU A 627 7.93 22.41 5.55
N SER A 628 8.01 22.36 4.22
CA SER A 628 8.45 23.50 3.41
C SER A 628 7.43 24.65 3.31
N ARG A 629 6.17 24.42 3.71
CA ARG A 629 5.05 25.36 3.62
C ARG A 629 4.67 25.98 4.97
N LEU A 630 5.13 25.37 6.06
CA LEU A 630 5.06 25.88 7.44
C LEU A 630 6.24 26.80 7.71
#